data_AF-A0A954F650-F1
#
_entry.id   AF-A0A954F650-F1
#
_cell.length_a   1.000
_cell.length_b   1.000
_cell.length_c   1.000
_cell.angle_alpha   90.00
_cell.angle_beta   90.00
_cell.angle_gamma   90.00
#
_symmetry.space_group_name_H-M   'P 1'
#
loop_
_entity.id
_entity.type
_entity.pdbx_description
1 polymer ?
#
loop_
_entity_poly.entity_id
_entity_poly.type
_entity_poly.pdbx_seq_one_letter_code
_entity_poly.pdbx_strand_id
1 'polypeptide(L)'
;MDGISLPGIEVSAGQNLSKAQLERAQRLGESENVTKAAVEFEKLMATMLVKEMRSSLKDGFFPSGPGNDTYNAWFDEKIGESLARSNALGLAGQLKTAMGAQPTETVPGAGPQGGSDD
;
A
#
# COMPACT_ATOMS: atom_id res chain seq x y z
N MET A 1 -30.22 -39.20 32.96
CA MET A 1 -30.16 -37.74 33.14
C MET A 1 -29.80 -37.17 31.79
N ASP A 2 -30.81 -37.07 30.92
CA ASP A 2 -30.65 -36.59 29.56
C ASP A 2 -30.54 -35.07 29.59
N GLY A 3 -29.42 -34.57 29.07
CA GLY A 3 -29.16 -33.15 28.95
C GLY A 3 -30.17 -32.50 28.01
N ILE A 4 -30.80 -31.44 28.49
CA ILE A 4 -31.75 -30.63 27.73
C ILE A 4 -30.98 -29.94 26.60
N SER A 5 -31.15 -30.41 25.37
CA SER A 5 -30.76 -29.70 24.16
C SER A 5 -31.87 -28.70 23.81
N LEU A 6 -31.57 -27.41 23.90
CA LEU A 6 -32.45 -26.35 23.39
C LEU A 6 -32.04 -26.01 21.94
N PRO A 7 -32.95 -26.16 20.96
CA PRO A 7 -32.70 -25.71 19.60
C PRO A 7 -32.87 -24.17 19.52
N GLY A 8 -31.94 -23.48 18.85
CA GLY A 8 -32.19 -22.10 18.39
C GLY A 8 -31.30 -20.98 18.95
N ILE A 9 -30.17 -21.27 19.59
CA ILE A 9 -29.13 -20.25 19.81
C ILE A 9 -27.89 -20.64 18.99
N GLU A 10 -28.03 -20.57 17.67
CA GLU A 10 -26.89 -20.71 16.77
C GLU A 10 -26.11 -19.40 16.71
N VAL A 11 -24.88 -19.48 17.22
CA VAL A 11 -23.67 -18.69 16.92
C VAL A 11 -23.82 -17.65 15.79
N SER A 12 -24.46 -16.50 16.04
CA SER A 12 -24.51 -15.39 15.06
C SER A 12 -23.73 -14.15 15.52
N ALA A 13 -23.45 -14.01 16.81
CA ALA A 13 -22.76 -12.83 17.35
C ALA A 13 -21.29 -12.73 16.88
N GLY A 14 -20.57 -13.87 16.82
CA GLY A 14 -19.16 -13.90 16.41
C GLY A 14 -18.93 -13.63 14.91
N GLN A 15 -19.88 -14.03 14.05
CA GLN A 15 -19.79 -13.83 12.60
C GLN A 15 -20.14 -12.40 12.18
N ASN A 16 -21.05 -11.74 12.91
CA ASN A 16 -21.40 -10.34 12.64
C ASN A 16 -20.32 -9.35 13.10
N LEU A 17 -19.63 -9.67 14.21
CA LEU A 17 -18.49 -8.88 14.69
C LEU A 17 -17.32 -8.88 13.71
N SER A 18 -16.99 -10.03 13.12
CA SER A 18 -15.90 -10.13 12.14
C SER A 18 -16.22 -9.37 10.84
N LYS A 19 -17.47 -9.42 10.36
CA LYS A 19 -17.92 -8.66 9.20
C LYS A 19 -17.85 -7.15 9.43
N ALA A 20 -18.35 -6.66 10.56
CA ALA A 20 -18.28 -5.23 10.89
C ALA A 20 -16.84 -4.72 11.03
N GLN A 21 -15.94 -5.54 11.57
CA GLN A 21 -14.51 -5.23 11.67
C GLN A 21 -13.85 -5.16 10.29
N LEU A 22 -14.16 -6.10 9.38
CA LEU A 22 -13.70 -6.11 8.00
C LEU A 22 -14.16 -4.87 7.23
N GLU A 23 -15.44 -4.52 7.32
CA GLU A 23 -16.00 -3.32 6.67
C GLU A 23 -15.39 -2.02 7.20
N ARG A 24 -14.99 -1.99 8.48
CA ARG A 24 -14.30 -0.83 9.07
C ARG A 24 -12.87 -0.74 8.57
N ALA A 25 -12.16 -1.87 8.46
CA ALA A 25 -10.82 -1.93 7.93
C ALA A 25 -10.77 -1.53 6.44
N GLN A 26 -11.74 -1.99 5.63
CA GLN A 26 -11.88 -1.57 4.23
C GLN A 26 -12.10 -0.06 4.10
N ARG A 27 -13.03 0.51 4.89
CA ARG A 27 -13.28 1.96 4.92
C ARG A 27 -12.06 2.78 5.35
N LEU A 28 -11.24 2.24 6.25
CA LEU A 28 -9.99 2.88 6.64
C LEU A 28 -8.97 2.82 5.50
N GLY A 29 -8.78 1.65 4.89
CA GLY A 29 -7.87 1.45 3.76
C GLY A 29 -8.23 2.26 2.52
N GLU A 30 -9.52 2.46 2.26
CA GLU A 30 -10.04 3.29 1.16
C GLU A 30 -10.11 4.78 1.51
N SER A 31 -9.84 5.17 2.76
CA SER A 31 -9.89 6.57 3.13
C SER A 31 -8.85 7.38 2.36
N GLU A 32 -9.26 8.56 1.88
CA GLU A 32 -8.38 9.47 1.15
C GLU A 32 -7.13 9.83 1.96
N ASN A 33 -7.28 9.93 3.29
CA ASN A 33 -6.17 10.19 4.22
C ASN A 33 -5.15 9.05 4.25
N VAL A 34 -5.60 7.79 4.27
CA VAL A 34 -4.71 6.62 4.23
C VAL A 34 -4.02 6.51 2.87
N THR A 35 -4.75 6.78 1.78
CA THR A 35 -4.17 6.80 0.44
C THR A 35 -3.08 7.86 0.31
N LYS A 36 -3.34 9.10 0.76
CA LYS A 36 -2.33 10.18 0.77
C LYS A 36 -1.14 9.83 1.65
N ALA A 37 -1.37 9.37 2.87
CA ALA A 37 -0.29 8.98 3.79
C ALA A 37 0.58 7.85 3.22
N ALA A 38 -0.02 6.88 2.53
CA ALA A 38 0.70 5.78 1.91
C ALA A 38 1.59 6.24 0.74
N VAL A 39 1.10 7.17 -0.08
CA VAL A 39 1.88 7.78 -1.17
C VAL A 39 3.03 8.63 -0.62
N GLU A 40 2.77 9.45 0.40
CA GLU A 40 3.81 10.26 1.05
C GLU A 40 4.88 9.40 1.73
N PHE A 41 4.47 8.27 2.32
CA PHE A 41 5.40 7.29 2.87
C PHE A 41 6.32 6.71 1.79
N GLU A 42 5.76 6.29 0.65
CA GLU A 42 6.58 5.81 -0.47
C GLU A 42 7.50 6.91 -1.01
N LYS A 43 7.04 8.16 -1.12
CA LYS A 43 7.87 9.31 -1.51
C LYS A 43 9.06 9.51 -0.57
N LEU A 44 8.83 9.46 0.74
CA LEU A 44 9.90 9.58 1.74
C LEU A 44 10.95 8.47 1.55
N MET A 45 10.49 7.21 1.46
CA MET A 45 11.36 6.05 1.29
C MET A 45 12.15 6.09 -0.02
N ALA A 46 11.49 6.45 -1.12
CA ALA A 46 12.13 6.61 -2.42
C ALA A 46 13.17 7.74 -2.41
N THR A 47 12.87 8.86 -1.76
CA THR A 47 13.82 9.97 -1.59
C THR A 47 15.05 9.55 -0.78
N MET A 48 14.86 8.80 0.32
CA MET A 48 15.97 8.26 1.10
C MET A 48 16.80 7.26 0.29
N LEU A 49 16.16 6.39 -0.49
CA LEU A 49 16.85 5.45 -1.36
C LEU A 49 17.72 6.18 -2.39
N VAL A 50 17.19 7.21 -3.05
CA VAL A 50 17.95 8.01 -4.01
C VAL A 50 19.14 8.70 -3.35
N LYS A 51 18.91 9.27 -2.16
CA LYS A 51 19.98 9.87 -1.38
C LYS A 51 21.11 8.88 -1.08
N GLU A 52 20.79 7.64 -0.68
CA GLU A 52 21.81 6.62 -0.42
C GLU A 52 22.49 6.10 -1.69
N MET A 53 21.77 6.00 -2.80
CA MET A 53 22.39 5.69 -4.10
C MET A 53 23.39 6.79 -4.49
N ARG A 54 23.02 8.06 -4.33
CA ARG A 54 23.90 9.21 -4.61
C ARG A 54 25.09 9.26 -3.64
N SER A 55 24.89 8.98 -2.35
CA SER A 55 25.96 8.98 -1.34
C SER A 55 27.02 7.90 -1.62
N SER A 56 26.65 6.81 -2.29
CA SER A 56 27.57 5.75 -2.70
C SER A 56 28.53 6.13 -3.82
N LEU A 57 28.29 7.27 -4.50
CA LEU A 57 29.14 7.75 -5.59
C LEU A 57 30.35 8.52 -5.04
N LYS A 58 31.57 8.05 -5.36
CA LYS A 58 32.84 8.62 -4.87
C LYS A 58 33.00 10.12 -5.08
N ASP A 59 32.62 10.63 -6.26
CA ASP A 59 32.74 12.04 -6.62
C ASP A 59 31.39 12.79 -6.61
N GLY A 60 30.32 12.12 -6.14
CA GLY A 60 28.95 12.64 -6.23
C GLY A 60 28.46 12.85 -7.67
N PHE A 61 27.23 13.39 -7.81
CA PHE A 61 26.65 13.74 -9.12
C PHE A 61 26.94 15.19 -9.52
N PHE A 62 27.18 16.07 -8.53
CA PHE A 62 27.34 17.51 -8.71
C PHE A 62 28.70 17.96 -8.18
N PRO A 63 29.39 18.89 -8.86
CA PRO A 63 30.65 19.45 -8.38
C PRO A 63 30.50 20.09 -7.00
N SER A 64 31.52 19.94 -6.16
CA SER A 64 31.58 20.61 -4.87
C SER A 64 31.59 22.13 -5.04
N GLY A 65 30.77 22.84 -4.26
CA GLY A 65 30.63 24.29 -4.37
C GLY A 65 29.41 24.85 -3.64
N PRO A 66 29.26 26.19 -3.60
CA PRO A 66 28.13 26.84 -2.96
C PRO A 66 26.79 26.34 -3.55
N GLY A 67 25.87 25.92 -2.69
CA GLY A 67 24.55 25.41 -3.09
C GLY A 67 24.53 23.94 -3.53
N ASN A 68 25.67 23.22 -3.52
CA ASN A 68 25.73 21.79 -3.83
C ASN A 68 24.74 20.98 -2.98
N ASP A 69 24.65 21.27 -1.67
CA ASP A 69 23.70 20.62 -0.77
C ASP A 69 22.24 20.85 -1.18
N THR A 70 21.90 22.05 -1.64
CA THR A 70 20.56 22.40 -2.12
C THR A 70 20.22 21.63 -3.39
N TYR A 71 21.14 21.58 -4.36
CA TYR A 71 20.93 20.82 -5.60
C TYR A 71 20.82 19.31 -5.34
N ASN A 72 21.66 18.78 -4.44
CA ASN A 72 21.56 17.38 -4.00
C ASN A 72 20.20 17.09 -3.38
N ALA A 73 19.71 17.95 -2.48
CA ALA A 73 18.41 17.77 -1.85
C ALA A 73 17.27 17.81 -2.86
N TRP A 74 17.29 18.76 -3.81
CA TRP A 74 16.30 18.83 -4.88
C TRP A 74 16.37 17.64 -5.82
N PHE A 75 17.56 17.16 -6.15
CA PHE A 75 17.75 15.96 -6.95
C PHE A 75 17.13 14.74 -6.25
N ASP A 76 17.51 14.51 -4.99
CA ASP A 76 17.00 13.38 -4.20
C ASP A 76 15.45 13.44 -4.11
N GLU A 77 14.89 14.63 -3.83
CA GLU A 77 13.44 14.82 -3.73
C GLU A 77 12.73 14.59 -5.07
N LYS A 78 13.24 15.14 -6.19
CA LYS A 78 12.54 15.06 -7.48
C LYS A 78 12.59 13.68 -8.09
N ILE A 79 13.69 12.97 -7.95
CA ILE A 79 13.77 11.57 -8.37
C ILE A 79 12.92 10.69 -7.43
N GLY A 80 12.97 10.90 -6.11
CA GLY A 80 12.12 10.20 -5.15
C GLY A 80 10.62 10.39 -5.41
N GLU A 81 10.21 11.63 -5.68
CA GLU A 81 8.83 11.98 -6.07
C GLU A 81 8.42 11.30 -7.38
N SER A 82 9.32 11.25 -8.37
CA SER A 82 9.06 10.54 -9.63
C SER A 82 8.85 9.04 -9.41
N LEU A 83 9.71 8.41 -8.61
CA LEU A 83 9.62 6.97 -8.30
C LEU A 83 8.30 6.65 -7.58
N ALA A 84 7.94 7.43 -6.57
CA ALA A 84 6.69 7.24 -5.83
C ALA A 84 5.45 7.48 -6.70
N ARG A 85 5.46 8.50 -7.60
CA ARG A 85 4.37 8.72 -8.56
C ARG A 85 4.18 7.56 -9.52
N SER A 86 5.27 6.90 -9.93
CA SER A 86 5.21 5.69 -10.75
C SER A 86 4.89 4.42 -9.95
N ASN A 87 4.71 4.51 -8.62
CA ASN A 87 4.55 3.36 -7.74
C ASN A 87 5.70 2.33 -7.91
N ALA A 88 6.93 2.83 -8.09
CA ALA A 88 8.09 2.02 -8.44
C ALA A 88 8.51 1.04 -7.33
N LEU A 89 8.20 1.36 -6.07
CA LEU A 89 8.53 0.50 -4.92
C LEU A 89 7.34 -0.35 -4.47
N GLY A 90 6.11 0.05 -4.81
CA GLY A 90 4.88 -0.66 -4.46
C GLY A 90 4.53 -0.61 -2.96
N LEU A 91 5.24 0.22 -2.18
CA LEU A 91 5.07 0.32 -0.73
C LEU A 91 3.74 0.95 -0.36
N ALA A 92 3.27 1.93 -1.14
CA ALA A 92 1.97 2.55 -0.93
C ALA A 92 0.84 1.52 -1.05
N GLY A 93 0.93 0.59 -2.02
CA GLY A 93 -0.02 -0.50 -2.19
C GLY A 93 -0.01 -1.49 -1.01
N GLN A 94 1.18 -1.88 -0.58
CA GLN A 94 1.34 -2.79 0.58
C GLN A 94 0.84 -2.15 1.87
N LEU A 95 1.10 -0.86 2.10
CA LEU A 95 0.63 -0.16 3.29
C LEU A 95 -0.89 -0.01 3.32
N LYS A 96 -1.51 0.34 2.18
CA LYS A 96 -2.97 0.33 2.04
C LYS A 96 -3.55 -1.05 2.35
N THR A 97 -2.90 -2.12 1.86
CA THR A 97 -3.31 -3.51 2.12
C THR A 97 -3.21 -3.87 3.60
N ALA A 98 -2.09 -3.54 4.24
CA ALA A 98 -1.91 -3.75 5.67
C ALA A 98 -2.94 -2.99 6.53
N MET A 99 -3.45 -1.85 6.03
CA MET A 99 -4.49 -1.05 6.67
C MET A 99 -5.91 -1.50 6.32
N GLY A 100 -6.08 -2.57 5.54
CA GLY A 100 -7.38 -3.18 5.23
C GLY A 100 -7.96 -2.85 3.84
N ALA A 101 -7.24 -2.11 2.98
CA ALA A 101 -7.63 -1.96 1.58
C ALA A 101 -7.34 -3.28 0.85
N GLN A 102 -8.33 -4.01 0.37
CA GLN A 102 -8.00 -5.21 -0.42
C GLN A 102 -7.28 -4.79 -1.72
N PRO A 103 -6.26 -5.54 -2.17
CA PRO A 103 -5.64 -5.29 -3.47
C PRO A 103 -6.70 -5.47 -4.55
N THR A 104 -7.06 -4.40 -5.26
CA THR A 104 -7.83 -4.52 -6.49
C THR A 104 -6.92 -5.10 -7.55
N GLU A 105 -6.90 -6.43 -7.66
CA GLU A 105 -6.38 -7.12 -8.84
C GLU A 105 -7.27 -6.77 -10.04
N THR A 106 -6.96 -5.69 -10.75
CA THR A 106 -7.36 -5.56 -12.16
C THR A 106 -6.24 -6.14 -13.00
N VAL A 107 -6.31 -7.44 -13.29
CA VAL A 107 -5.68 -8.01 -14.48
C VAL A 107 -6.72 -7.93 -15.61
N PRO A 108 -6.58 -7.03 -16.60
CA PRO A 108 -7.45 -7.02 -17.76
C PRO A 108 -7.04 -8.18 -18.67
N GLY A 109 -7.86 -9.23 -18.76
CA GLY A 109 -7.60 -10.27 -19.77
C GLY A 109 -8.21 -11.67 -19.60
N ALA A 110 -8.89 -12.00 -18.51
CA ALA A 110 -9.59 -13.28 -18.41
C ALA A 110 -11.08 -13.10 -18.76
N GLY A 111 -11.41 -13.27 -20.04
CA GLY A 111 -12.81 -13.35 -20.48
C GLY A 111 -13.56 -14.53 -19.85
N PRO A 112 -14.90 -14.54 -19.88
CA PRO A 112 -15.70 -15.61 -19.31
C PRO A 112 -15.52 -16.87 -20.16
N GLN A 113 -14.74 -17.83 -19.67
CA GLN A 113 -14.75 -19.17 -20.25
C GLN A 113 -16.00 -19.87 -19.71
N GLY A 114 -17.08 -19.74 -20.49
CA GLY A 114 -18.32 -20.44 -20.27
C GLY A 114 -18.10 -21.93 -20.31
N GLY A 115 -18.72 -22.64 -19.37
CA GLY A 115 -18.93 -24.07 -19.48
C GLY A 115 -19.82 -24.36 -20.69
N SER A 116 -19.41 -25.33 -21.48
CA SER A 116 -20.31 -26.13 -22.29
C SER A 116 -19.95 -27.58 -21.98
N ASP A 117 -20.84 -28.22 -21.24
CA ASP A 117 -20.97 -29.66 -21.18
C ASP A 117 -21.11 -30.20 -22.61
N ASP A 118 -20.31 -31.21 -22.95
CA ASP A 118 -20.61 -32.30 -23.89
C ASP A 118 -19.72 -33.51 -23.56
#